data_AF-A0A2E3PHV2-F1
#
_entry.id   AF-A0A2E3PHV2-F1
#
_cell.length_a   1.000
_cell.length_b   1.000
_cell.length_c   1.000
_cell.angle_alpha   90.00
_cell.angle_beta   90.00
_cell.angle_gamma   90.00
#
_symmetry.space_group_name_H-M   'P 1'
#
loop_
_entity.id
_entity.type
_entity.pdbx_description
1 polymer ?
#
loop_
_entity_poly.entity_id
_entity_poly.type
_entity_poly.pdbx_seq_one_letter_code
_entity_poly.pdbx_strand_id
1 'polypeptide(L)'
;MAFRLGTELADTIAPSGTSDIFVSLAGNDTIITGSGRDIVFAGDGQDTILVNAAGSKLLFGGAGADTFAFTANATGESYIRGFQDGIDKIDLSALGLEEIDTLTITARANGSLITVGDVTIHVTIAPDALSAEDFVFAQPEPPTIIGFEDLVNDEGAVLPMPAGYAGFTWTNVFVMEWDDYSRVSESGYRPASGDNLAYNHTGTPAKMARDTEFDLDQINLSAAWYEDLQLTISGYNNGVLTGEQTVTLAYGISQTFSLSDSIFDSVDEVVFTSFGGTDVPGDDGAGLHFAMDDLVIT
;
A
#
# COMPACT_ATOMS: atom_id res chain seq x y z
N MET A 1 20.48 10.15 -35.34
CA MET A 1 20.51 9.08 -34.33
C MET A 1 21.95 8.87 -33.92
N ALA A 2 22.26 8.85 -32.63
CA ALA A 2 23.58 8.40 -32.16
C ALA A 2 23.58 6.89 -31.95
N PHE A 3 24.76 6.29 -31.89
CA PHE A 3 24.92 4.84 -31.69
C PHE A 3 25.54 4.59 -30.32
N ARG A 4 24.98 3.64 -29.57
CA ARG A 4 25.43 3.21 -28.25
C ARG A 4 25.73 1.71 -28.31
N LEU A 5 26.98 1.37 -28.07
CA LEU A 5 27.47 -0.01 -28.10
C LEU A 5 27.88 -0.43 -26.69
N GLY A 6 27.39 -1.58 -26.24
CA GLY A 6 27.85 -2.29 -25.06
C GLY A 6 28.99 -3.27 -25.35
N THR A 7 29.13 -4.27 -24.50
CA THR A 7 30.16 -5.30 -24.51
C THR A 7 29.51 -6.68 -24.31
N GLU A 8 30.32 -7.75 -24.28
CA GLU A 8 29.81 -9.10 -23.96
C GLU A 8 29.67 -9.33 -22.44
N LEU A 9 29.65 -8.25 -21.65
CA LEU A 9 29.53 -8.25 -20.19
C LEU A 9 28.39 -7.31 -19.80
N ALA A 10 27.91 -7.43 -18.56
CA ALA A 10 26.88 -6.55 -18.02
C ALA A 10 27.30 -5.07 -18.09
N ASP A 11 26.51 -4.27 -18.81
CA ASP A 11 26.70 -2.84 -19.04
C ASP A 11 25.56 -2.00 -18.47
N THR A 12 25.84 -0.71 -18.26
CA THR A 12 24.81 0.31 -18.06
C THR A 12 24.95 1.38 -19.14
N ILE A 13 23.96 1.45 -20.02
CA ILE A 13 24.01 2.28 -21.23
C ILE A 13 22.96 3.39 -21.12
N ALA A 14 23.44 4.61 -20.87
CA ALA A 14 22.62 5.83 -20.89
C ALA A 14 22.36 6.32 -22.33
N PRO A 15 21.40 7.23 -22.60
CA PRO A 15 21.29 7.87 -23.91
C PRO A 15 22.42 8.89 -24.14
N SER A 16 22.68 9.27 -25.39
CA SER A 16 23.60 10.40 -25.72
C SER A 16 22.95 11.48 -26.57
N GLY A 17 21.74 11.25 -27.06
CA GLY A 17 20.99 12.22 -27.83
C GLY A 17 19.49 12.14 -27.59
N THR A 18 18.73 12.72 -28.52
CA THR A 18 17.26 12.66 -28.55
C THR A 18 16.73 11.49 -29.36
N SER A 19 17.60 10.68 -29.96
CA SER A 19 17.24 9.51 -30.74
C SER A 19 18.49 8.69 -30.89
N ASP A 20 18.49 7.49 -30.34
CA ASP A 20 19.65 6.64 -30.20
C ASP A 20 19.36 5.23 -30.72
N ILE A 21 20.41 4.55 -31.18
CA ILE A 21 20.39 3.12 -31.46
C ILE A 21 21.29 2.47 -30.42
N PHE A 22 20.72 1.59 -29.61
CA PHE A 22 21.41 0.82 -28.59
C PHE A 22 21.63 -0.60 -29.09
N VAL A 23 22.85 -1.10 -28.95
CA VAL A 23 23.23 -2.49 -29.19
C VAL A 23 24.10 -2.89 -28.01
N SER A 24 23.59 -3.68 -27.06
CA SER A 24 24.35 -4.02 -25.86
C SER A 24 25.14 -5.32 -25.97
N LEU A 25 24.70 -6.27 -26.81
CA LEU A 25 25.35 -7.54 -27.17
C LEU A 25 24.99 -8.69 -26.24
N ALA A 26 25.86 -9.08 -25.32
CA ALA A 26 25.60 -10.19 -24.41
C ALA A 26 25.92 -9.76 -22.98
N GLY A 27 25.34 -10.43 -21.99
CA GLY A 27 25.43 -10.01 -20.59
C GLY A 27 24.10 -9.46 -20.12
N ASN A 28 23.99 -9.19 -18.82
CA ASN A 28 22.76 -8.65 -18.24
C ASN A 28 22.87 -7.13 -18.22
N ASP A 29 22.27 -6.48 -19.20
CA ASP A 29 22.47 -5.06 -19.45
C ASP A 29 21.34 -4.21 -18.87
N THR A 30 21.67 -2.98 -18.48
CA THR A 30 20.69 -1.95 -18.13
C THR A 30 20.76 -0.82 -19.16
N ILE A 31 19.70 -0.68 -19.95
CA ILE A 31 19.63 0.29 -21.05
C ILE A 31 18.62 1.37 -20.70
N ILE A 32 19.05 2.62 -20.60
CA ILE A 32 18.17 3.76 -20.35
C ILE A 32 17.90 4.45 -21.68
N THR A 33 16.66 4.40 -22.14
CA THR A 33 16.25 5.13 -23.35
C THR A 33 16.07 6.61 -23.06
N GLY A 34 16.33 7.45 -24.06
CA GLY A 34 16.25 8.90 -23.96
C GLY A 34 14.89 9.42 -24.35
N SER A 35 14.81 10.70 -24.68
CA SER A 35 13.63 11.24 -25.35
C SER A 35 13.64 10.85 -26.84
N GLY A 36 12.56 11.13 -27.58
CA GLY A 36 12.46 10.95 -29.03
C GLY A 36 12.51 9.50 -29.50
N ARG A 37 13.08 9.24 -30.69
CA ARG A 37 13.01 7.91 -31.33
C ARG A 37 14.22 7.05 -31.04
N ASP A 38 14.05 6.02 -30.21
CA ASP A 38 15.12 5.09 -29.90
C ASP A 38 14.85 3.69 -30.45
N ILE A 39 15.92 2.99 -30.80
CA ILE A 39 15.90 1.59 -31.19
C ILE A 39 16.85 0.84 -30.26
N VAL A 40 16.38 -0.19 -29.58
CA VAL A 40 17.15 -0.98 -28.62
C VAL A 40 17.23 -2.42 -29.07
N PHE A 41 18.45 -2.94 -29.19
CA PHE A 41 18.76 -4.36 -29.29
C PHE A 41 19.59 -4.71 -28.05
N ALA A 42 19.00 -5.36 -27.06
CA ALA A 42 19.73 -5.70 -25.84
C ALA A 42 20.63 -6.94 -26.10
N GLY A 43 20.03 -8.04 -26.54
CA GLY A 43 20.75 -9.19 -27.08
C GLY A 43 20.62 -10.40 -26.17
N ASP A 44 21.73 -11.07 -25.85
CA ASP A 44 21.71 -12.30 -25.06
C ASP A 44 21.95 -11.99 -23.57
N GLY A 45 20.99 -12.27 -22.69
CA GLY A 45 21.13 -12.05 -21.26
C GLY A 45 19.80 -11.76 -20.58
N GLN A 46 19.84 -11.37 -19.31
CA GLN A 46 18.67 -10.84 -18.62
C GLN A 46 18.77 -9.32 -18.62
N ASP A 47 18.16 -8.69 -19.61
CA ASP A 47 18.31 -7.26 -19.85
C ASP A 47 17.17 -6.45 -19.25
N THR A 48 17.49 -5.26 -18.76
CA THR A 48 16.53 -4.28 -18.26
C THR A 48 16.55 -3.05 -19.16
N ILE A 49 15.44 -2.80 -19.86
CA ILE A 49 15.26 -1.66 -20.76
C ILE A 49 14.34 -0.64 -20.09
N LEU A 50 14.91 0.46 -19.62
CA LEU A 50 14.23 1.56 -18.96
C LEU A 50 13.71 2.58 -19.99
N VAL A 51 12.40 2.67 -20.13
CA VAL A 51 11.69 3.73 -20.86
C VAL A 51 11.52 4.93 -19.93
N ASN A 52 12.41 5.91 -20.07
CA ASN A 52 12.58 7.00 -19.09
C ASN A 52 12.08 8.37 -19.59
N ALA A 53 11.66 8.49 -20.85
CA ALA A 53 11.22 9.78 -21.36
C ALA A 53 10.26 9.64 -22.53
N ALA A 54 9.69 10.78 -22.91
CA ALA A 54 8.79 10.92 -24.03
C ALA A 54 9.39 10.44 -25.36
N GLY A 55 8.59 9.79 -26.19
CA GLY A 55 8.94 9.54 -27.59
C GLY A 55 8.47 8.20 -28.09
N SER A 56 9.09 7.71 -29.17
CA SER A 56 8.75 6.42 -29.75
C SER A 56 9.91 5.44 -29.63
N LYS A 57 9.68 4.26 -29.04
CA LYS A 57 10.73 3.27 -28.82
C LYS A 57 10.46 2.03 -29.64
N LEU A 58 11.50 1.45 -30.23
CA LEU A 58 11.45 0.11 -30.80
C LEU A 58 12.39 -0.77 -29.97
N LEU A 59 11.84 -1.73 -29.25
CA LEU A 59 12.53 -2.47 -28.21
C LEU A 59 12.58 -3.95 -28.56
N PHE A 60 13.79 -4.50 -28.57
CA PHE A 60 14.07 -5.92 -28.64
C PHE A 60 14.91 -6.27 -27.41
N GLY A 61 14.37 -7.14 -26.55
CA GLY A 61 15.10 -7.72 -25.43
C GLY A 61 16.15 -8.66 -26.01
N GLY A 62 15.71 -9.86 -26.39
CA GLY A 62 16.51 -10.78 -27.19
C GLY A 62 16.36 -12.17 -26.65
N ALA A 63 17.44 -12.80 -26.24
CA ALA A 63 17.40 -14.12 -25.61
C ALA A 63 17.67 -13.99 -24.11
N GLY A 64 16.79 -14.57 -23.29
CA GLY A 64 16.86 -14.52 -21.84
C GLY A 64 15.62 -13.87 -21.27
N ALA A 65 15.59 -13.65 -19.95
CA ALA A 65 14.43 -13.08 -19.27
C ALA A 65 14.57 -11.57 -19.17
N ASP A 66 13.96 -10.86 -20.11
CA ASP A 66 14.13 -9.42 -20.25
C ASP A 66 13.00 -8.64 -19.58
N THR A 67 13.30 -7.43 -19.09
CA THR A 67 12.34 -6.53 -18.46
C THR A 67 12.26 -5.21 -19.21
N PHE A 68 11.06 -4.88 -19.71
CA PHE A 68 10.74 -3.58 -20.32
C PHE A 68 10.07 -2.70 -19.27
N ALA A 69 10.84 -1.84 -18.61
CA ALA A 69 10.40 -1.04 -17.47
C ALA A 69 10.03 0.39 -17.87
N PHE A 70 8.78 0.78 -17.63
CA PHE A 70 8.26 2.12 -17.93
C PHE A 70 8.26 2.97 -16.67
N THR A 71 9.05 4.04 -16.64
CA THR A 71 9.11 4.93 -15.48
C THR A 71 7.95 5.93 -15.49
N ALA A 72 7.73 6.63 -14.37
CA ALA A 72 6.74 7.70 -14.27
C ALA A 72 6.94 8.85 -15.30
N ASN A 73 8.11 8.96 -15.92
CA ASN A 73 8.41 9.95 -16.95
C ASN A 73 8.17 9.43 -18.39
N ALA A 74 7.83 8.15 -18.54
CA ALA A 74 7.57 7.54 -19.84
C ALA A 74 6.29 8.12 -20.45
N THR A 75 6.36 8.54 -21.71
CA THR A 75 5.18 8.93 -22.51
C THR A 75 5.42 8.57 -23.97
N GLY A 76 4.34 8.41 -24.73
CA GLY A 76 4.40 8.08 -26.16
C GLY A 76 4.31 6.58 -26.45
N GLU A 77 4.87 6.16 -27.60
CA GLU A 77 4.62 4.83 -28.18
C GLU A 77 5.85 3.92 -28.10
N SER A 78 5.74 2.80 -27.39
CA SER A 78 6.76 1.74 -27.38
C SER A 78 6.30 0.53 -28.18
N TYR A 79 7.19 0.01 -29.00
CA TYR A 79 6.99 -1.18 -29.82
C TYR A 79 7.93 -2.27 -29.33
N ILE A 80 7.41 -3.17 -28.50
CA ILE A 80 8.13 -4.35 -28.05
C ILE A 80 7.98 -5.44 -29.12
N ARG A 81 9.12 -5.99 -29.54
CA ARG A 81 9.20 -7.02 -30.58
C ARG A 81 9.98 -8.21 -30.05
N GLY A 82 9.46 -9.41 -30.35
CA GLY A 82 10.09 -10.65 -29.91
C GLY A 82 9.86 -10.97 -28.43
N PHE A 83 8.85 -10.35 -27.79
CA PHE A 83 8.44 -10.67 -26.41
C PHE A 83 8.17 -12.17 -26.26
N GLN A 84 8.76 -12.77 -25.23
CA GLN A 84 8.69 -14.19 -24.92
C GLN A 84 7.75 -14.42 -23.74
N ASP A 85 6.57 -14.99 -24.02
CA ASP A 85 5.56 -15.37 -23.02
C ASP A 85 6.15 -16.22 -21.89
N GLY A 86 5.87 -15.84 -20.64
CA GLY A 86 6.36 -16.53 -19.44
C GLY A 86 7.87 -16.42 -19.19
N ILE A 87 8.58 -15.58 -19.95
CA ILE A 87 10.02 -15.33 -19.82
C ILE A 87 10.27 -13.83 -19.63
N ASP A 88 9.76 -13.00 -20.54
CA ASP A 88 9.92 -11.55 -20.50
C ASP A 88 8.87 -10.90 -19.60
N LYS A 89 9.16 -9.68 -19.14
CA LYS A 89 8.27 -8.88 -18.30
C LYS A 89 8.12 -7.46 -18.80
N ILE A 90 6.93 -6.90 -18.59
CA ILE A 90 6.63 -5.48 -18.77
C ILE A 90 6.42 -4.89 -17.38
N ASP A 91 7.36 -4.08 -16.93
CA ASP A 91 7.27 -3.42 -15.63
C ASP A 91 6.56 -2.08 -15.76
N LEU A 92 5.37 -2.02 -15.15
CA LEU A 92 4.47 -0.88 -15.11
C LEU A 92 4.32 -0.34 -13.68
N SER A 93 5.13 -0.83 -12.74
CA SER A 93 5.01 -0.50 -11.32
C SER A 93 5.15 0.99 -11.05
N ALA A 94 6.06 1.66 -11.77
CA ALA A 94 6.24 3.10 -11.66
C ALA A 94 5.12 3.95 -12.30
N LEU A 95 4.12 3.32 -12.92
CA LEU A 95 2.91 3.99 -13.43
C LEU A 95 1.72 3.89 -12.46
N GLY A 96 1.89 3.29 -11.29
CA GLY A 96 0.87 3.21 -10.23
C GLY A 96 -0.24 2.20 -10.50
N LEU A 97 0.03 1.16 -11.30
CA LEU A 97 -0.93 0.08 -11.54
C LEU A 97 -0.66 -1.07 -10.60
N GLU A 98 -1.68 -1.56 -9.92
CA GLU A 98 -1.55 -2.61 -8.89
C GLU A 98 -1.92 -4.00 -9.41
N GLU A 99 -2.74 -4.08 -10.46
CA GLU A 99 -3.20 -5.35 -11.02
C GLU A 99 -3.54 -5.27 -12.51
N ILE A 100 -3.55 -6.43 -13.17
CA ILE A 100 -3.80 -6.55 -14.61
C ILE A 100 -5.22 -6.15 -15.01
N ASP A 101 -6.20 -6.31 -14.11
CA ASP A 101 -7.62 -6.02 -14.40
C ASP A 101 -7.88 -4.52 -14.66
N THR A 102 -6.96 -3.66 -14.19
CA THR A 102 -6.98 -2.22 -14.48
C THR A 102 -6.44 -1.88 -15.88
N LEU A 103 -5.78 -2.82 -16.57
CA LEU A 103 -5.20 -2.60 -17.89
C LEU A 103 -6.24 -2.73 -19.02
N THR A 104 -6.21 -1.76 -19.94
CA THR A 104 -6.90 -1.89 -21.22
C THR A 104 -5.97 -2.56 -22.24
N ILE A 105 -6.18 -3.85 -22.49
CA ILE A 105 -5.46 -4.63 -23.50
C ILE A 105 -6.37 -4.88 -24.72
N THR A 106 -6.01 -4.34 -25.88
CA THR A 106 -6.79 -4.48 -27.12
C THR A 106 -6.04 -5.28 -28.18
N ALA A 107 -6.74 -6.22 -28.83
CA ALA A 107 -6.19 -6.99 -29.93
C ALA A 107 -5.86 -6.11 -31.15
N ARG A 108 -4.74 -6.41 -31.81
CA ARG A 108 -4.32 -5.84 -33.09
C ARG A 108 -3.88 -6.96 -34.03
N ALA A 109 -3.76 -6.63 -35.32
CA ALA A 109 -3.37 -7.60 -36.36
C ALA A 109 -2.06 -8.35 -36.08
N ASN A 110 -1.13 -7.75 -35.33
CA ASN A 110 0.19 -8.30 -35.04
C ASN A 110 0.49 -8.38 -33.53
N GLY A 111 -0.53 -8.50 -32.69
CA GLY A 111 -0.36 -8.66 -31.23
C GLY A 111 -1.31 -7.78 -30.41
N SER A 112 -0.78 -7.15 -29.37
CA SER A 112 -1.54 -6.44 -28.35
C SER A 112 -1.22 -4.95 -28.33
N LEU A 113 -2.21 -4.14 -27.94
CA LEU A 113 -2.07 -2.75 -27.56
C LEU A 113 -2.44 -2.60 -26.10
N ILE A 114 -1.53 -2.05 -25.31
CA ILE A 114 -1.75 -1.71 -23.90
C ILE A 114 -1.67 -0.19 -23.79
N THR A 115 -2.62 0.42 -23.10
CA THR A 115 -2.64 1.88 -22.88
C THR A 115 -2.72 2.17 -21.38
N VAL A 116 -1.77 2.95 -20.87
CA VAL A 116 -1.66 3.34 -19.48
C VAL A 116 -1.33 4.84 -19.44
N GLY A 117 -2.31 5.67 -19.10
CA GLY A 117 -2.17 7.13 -19.19
C GLY A 117 -1.66 7.57 -20.57
N ASP A 118 -0.50 8.23 -20.59
CA ASP A 118 0.17 8.73 -21.81
C ASP A 118 1.13 7.71 -22.45
N VAL A 119 1.23 6.49 -21.91
CA VAL A 119 2.05 5.40 -22.45
C VAL A 119 1.19 4.47 -23.29
N THR A 120 1.65 4.21 -24.52
CA THR A 120 1.05 3.23 -25.43
C THR A 120 2.08 2.17 -25.77
N ILE A 121 1.77 0.89 -25.50
CA ILE A 121 2.69 -0.24 -25.69
C ILE A 121 2.10 -1.18 -26.73
N HIS A 122 2.87 -1.44 -27.78
CA HIS A 122 2.57 -2.42 -28.82
C HIS A 122 3.47 -3.64 -28.63
N VAL A 123 2.90 -4.77 -28.23
CA VAL A 123 3.63 -6.01 -27.99
C VAL A 123 3.24 -7.03 -29.04
N THR A 124 4.22 -7.70 -29.67
CA THR A 124 3.94 -8.73 -30.68
C THR A 124 3.56 -10.08 -30.07
N ILE A 125 2.54 -10.08 -29.22
CA ILE A 125 1.94 -11.24 -28.58
C ILE A 125 0.41 -11.03 -28.54
N ALA A 126 -0.37 -12.09 -28.67
CA ALA A 126 -1.82 -12.01 -28.64
C ALA A 126 -2.33 -11.66 -27.22
N PRO A 127 -3.43 -10.90 -27.06
CA PRO A 127 -3.90 -10.48 -25.74
C PRO A 127 -4.24 -11.62 -24.78
N ASP A 128 -4.70 -12.75 -25.32
CA ASP A 128 -5.07 -13.95 -24.58
C ASP A 128 -3.86 -14.76 -24.08
N ALA A 129 -2.66 -14.42 -24.55
CA ALA A 129 -1.41 -14.98 -24.04
C ALA A 129 -0.71 -14.04 -23.04
N LEU A 130 -1.27 -12.86 -22.75
CA LEU A 130 -0.76 -11.99 -21.67
C LEU A 130 -1.49 -12.31 -20.37
N SER A 131 -0.72 -12.63 -19.34
CA SER A 131 -1.16 -12.94 -17.99
C SER A 131 -0.57 -11.95 -16.98
N ALA A 132 -1.00 -12.03 -15.72
CA ALA A 132 -0.42 -11.20 -14.66
C ALA A 132 1.09 -11.48 -14.44
N GLU A 133 1.59 -12.66 -14.83
CA GLU A 133 3.01 -13.03 -14.67
C GLU A 133 3.94 -12.28 -15.64
N ASP A 134 3.38 -11.80 -16.76
CA ASP A 134 4.08 -11.00 -17.78
C ASP A 134 4.26 -9.54 -17.36
N PHE A 135 3.68 -9.14 -16.23
CA PHE A 135 3.73 -7.77 -15.73
C PHE A 135 4.39 -7.68 -14.36
N VAL A 136 5.02 -6.53 -14.11
CA VAL A 136 5.38 -6.10 -12.75
C VAL A 136 4.50 -4.91 -12.41
N PHE A 137 3.70 -5.06 -11.37
CA PHE A 137 2.79 -4.03 -10.86
C PHE A 137 3.39 -3.33 -9.64
N ALA A 138 2.88 -2.15 -9.35
CA ALA A 138 3.15 -1.45 -8.11
C ALA A 138 2.76 -2.39 -6.97
N GLN A 139 3.67 -2.56 -6.01
CA GLN A 139 3.25 -3.14 -4.75
C GLN A 139 2.42 -2.06 -4.05
N PRO A 140 1.27 -2.40 -3.44
CA PRO A 140 0.61 -1.46 -2.56
C PRO A 140 1.65 -1.00 -1.53
N GLU A 141 1.66 0.31 -1.23
CA GLU A 141 2.53 0.82 -0.18
C GLU A 141 2.29 -0.01 1.09
N PRO A 142 3.36 -0.44 1.80
CA PRO A 142 3.17 -1.27 2.98
C PRO A 142 2.27 -0.52 3.97
N PRO A 143 1.28 -1.19 4.56
CA PRO A 143 0.34 -0.50 5.44
C PRO A 143 1.08 0.13 6.61
N THR A 144 0.64 1.33 6.98
CA THR A 144 1.12 2.02 8.17
C THR A 144 0.47 1.39 9.39
N ILE A 145 1.29 0.95 10.35
CA ILE A 145 0.80 0.44 11.65
C ILE A 145 0.96 1.54 12.70
N ILE A 146 -0.14 1.94 13.33
CA ILE A 146 -0.14 2.79 14.52
C ILE A 146 -0.24 1.89 15.75
N GLY A 147 0.93 1.56 16.34
CA GLY A 147 1.04 0.72 17.53
C GLY A 147 1.37 1.47 18.83
N PHE A 148 1.45 2.80 18.83
CA PHE A 148 1.65 3.63 20.05
C PHE A 148 2.96 3.43 20.85
N GLU A 149 3.81 2.47 20.47
CA GLU A 149 5.07 2.14 21.15
C GLU A 149 6.13 3.26 21.19
N ASP A 150 6.03 4.24 20.31
CA ASP A 150 6.93 5.40 20.29
C ASP A 150 6.53 6.49 21.31
N LEU A 151 5.38 6.35 21.96
CA LEU A 151 4.91 7.27 22.97
C LEU A 151 5.53 6.93 24.33
N VAL A 152 6.43 7.79 24.81
CA VAL A 152 6.94 7.70 26.17
C VAL A 152 5.93 8.34 27.12
N ASN A 153 5.36 7.55 28.02
CA ASN A 153 4.68 8.03 29.21
C ASN A 153 5.63 7.89 30.41
N ASP A 154 5.56 8.86 31.32
CA ASP A 154 6.16 8.68 32.64
C ASP A 154 5.32 7.62 33.39
N GLU A 155 5.99 6.71 34.09
CA GLU A 155 5.41 5.62 34.90
C GLU A 155 4.02 5.99 35.48
N GLY A 156 2.96 5.36 34.95
CA GLY A 156 1.59 5.41 35.46
C GLY A 156 0.74 6.61 35.04
N ALA A 157 1.23 7.46 34.13
CA ALA A 157 0.49 8.63 33.65
C ALA A 157 -0.48 8.31 32.50
N VAL A 158 -1.78 8.50 32.76
CA VAL A 158 -2.81 8.60 31.71
C VAL A 158 -2.70 9.98 31.06
N LEU A 159 -2.29 10.02 29.78
CA LEU A 159 -2.10 11.26 29.04
C LEU A 159 -3.03 11.34 27.82
N PRO A 160 -3.59 12.53 27.51
CA PRO A 160 -4.31 12.70 26.26
C PRO A 160 -3.38 12.42 25.09
N MET A 161 -3.91 11.80 24.04
CA MET A 161 -3.13 11.51 22.83
C MET A 161 -2.48 12.80 22.30
N PRO A 162 -1.17 12.82 21.98
CA PRO A 162 -0.51 14.02 21.48
C PRO A 162 -1.20 14.56 20.22
N ALA A 163 -1.33 15.88 20.15
CA ALA A 163 -1.95 16.54 19.01
C ALA A 163 -1.19 16.22 17.72
N GLY A 164 -1.88 15.68 16.71
CA GLY A 164 -1.29 15.30 15.43
C GLY A 164 -0.50 13.99 15.45
N TYR A 165 -0.59 13.19 16.52
CA TYR A 165 0.05 11.87 16.56
C TYR A 165 -0.40 11.00 15.37
N ALA A 166 0.57 10.41 14.67
CA ALA A 166 0.37 9.70 13.40
C ALA A 166 -0.38 10.49 12.31
N GLY A 167 -0.39 11.83 12.39
CA GLY A 167 -1.12 12.69 11.46
C GLY A 167 -2.61 12.86 11.77
N PHE A 168 -3.09 12.33 12.90
CA PHE A 168 -4.50 12.36 13.27
C PHE A 168 -4.83 13.38 14.39
N THR A 169 -6.04 13.91 14.31
CA THR A 169 -6.73 14.55 15.42
C THR A 169 -7.49 13.49 16.20
N TRP A 170 -7.09 13.29 17.45
CA TRP A 170 -7.68 12.33 18.36
C TRP A 170 -8.63 13.02 19.33
N THR A 171 -9.86 12.50 19.47
CA THR A 171 -10.85 13.00 20.44
C THR A 171 -11.21 11.90 21.41
N ASN A 172 -11.13 12.19 22.72
CA ASN A 172 -11.44 11.23 23.79
C ASN A 172 -10.62 9.93 23.70
N VAL A 173 -9.38 10.04 23.21
CA VAL A 173 -8.40 8.95 23.17
C VAL A 173 -7.17 9.38 23.96
N PHE A 174 -6.74 8.50 24.85
CA PHE A 174 -5.60 8.67 25.74
C PHE A 174 -4.64 7.51 25.53
N VAL A 175 -3.35 7.73 25.82
CA VAL A 175 -2.35 6.65 25.78
C VAL A 175 -2.07 6.16 27.20
N MET A 176 -1.81 4.86 27.32
CA MET A 176 -1.36 4.22 28.56
C MET A 176 -0.32 3.14 28.29
N GLU A 177 0.56 2.93 29.26
CA GLU A 177 1.48 1.79 29.32
C GLU A 177 0.86 0.74 30.23
N TRP A 178 0.80 -0.48 29.73
CA TRP A 178 0.05 -1.58 30.32
C TRP A 178 0.73 -2.18 31.57
N ASP A 179 2.07 -2.37 31.54
CA ASP A 179 2.80 -3.13 32.56
C ASP A 179 3.08 -2.36 33.87
N ASP A 180 2.96 -1.02 33.84
CA ASP A 180 3.40 -0.20 34.98
C ASP A 180 2.30 0.05 36.04
N TYR A 181 1.03 -0.17 35.70
CA TYR A 181 -0.07 0.13 36.63
C TYR A 181 -0.84 -1.12 37.04
N SER A 182 -0.64 -1.59 38.28
CA SER A 182 -1.31 -2.76 38.83
C SER A 182 -2.84 -2.73 38.78
N ARG A 183 -3.46 -1.55 38.66
CA ARG A 183 -4.92 -1.40 38.46
C ARG A 183 -5.33 -1.42 36.98
N VAL A 184 -4.39 -1.16 36.06
CA VAL A 184 -4.59 -1.27 34.61
C VAL A 184 -4.53 -2.73 34.22
N SER A 185 -3.62 -3.53 34.78
CA SER A 185 -3.61 -4.98 34.54
C SER A 185 -4.96 -5.67 34.88
N GLU A 186 -5.65 -5.14 35.90
CA GLU A 186 -6.97 -5.55 36.38
C GLU A 186 -8.13 -4.91 35.59
N SER A 187 -7.86 -3.93 34.71
CA SER A 187 -8.92 -3.25 33.95
C SER A 187 -9.51 -4.08 32.82
N GLY A 188 -8.76 -5.05 32.30
CA GLY A 188 -9.15 -5.87 31.16
C GLY A 188 -8.60 -5.42 29.80
N TYR A 189 -8.03 -4.21 29.66
CA TYR A 189 -7.35 -3.86 28.40
C TYR A 189 -6.22 -4.86 28.12
N ARG A 190 -5.80 -5.00 26.87
CA ARG A 190 -4.61 -5.77 26.52
C ARG A 190 -3.97 -5.15 25.30
N PRO A 191 -2.67 -4.79 25.35
CA PRO A 191 -1.96 -4.40 24.15
C PRO A 191 -1.89 -5.61 23.20
N ALA A 192 -1.90 -5.33 21.91
CA ALA A 192 -1.65 -6.30 20.86
C ALA A 192 -0.15 -6.46 20.60
N SER A 193 0.58 -5.35 20.67
CA SER A 193 2.02 -5.30 20.57
C SER A 193 2.61 -4.40 21.65
N GLY A 194 3.85 -4.69 22.05
CA GLY A 194 4.56 -3.95 23.09
C GLY A 194 3.75 -3.71 24.37
N ASP A 195 3.93 -2.53 24.96
CA ASP A 195 3.33 -2.19 26.26
C ASP A 195 2.36 -1.00 26.17
N ASN A 196 2.38 -0.21 25.09
CA ASN A 196 1.52 0.96 24.96
C ASN A 196 0.25 0.66 24.18
N LEU A 197 -0.83 1.34 24.55
CA LEU A 197 -2.08 1.29 23.79
C LEU A 197 -2.86 2.59 23.91
N ALA A 198 -3.77 2.81 22.96
CA ALA A 198 -4.71 3.91 22.99
C ALA A 198 -6.03 3.45 23.62
N TYR A 199 -6.60 4.21 24.55
CA TYR A 199 -7.88 3.83 25.17
C TYR A 199 -8.87 4.98 25.24
N ASN A 200 -10.15 4.60 25.28
CA ASN A 200 -11.27 5.51 25.42
C ASN A 200 -11.39 5.99 26.88
N HIS A 201 -11.15 7.28 27.14
CA HIS A 201 -11.00 7.75 28.52
C HIS A 201 -12.33 7.97 29.27
N THR A 202 -13.38 8.42 28.59
CA THR A 202 -14.61 8.88 29.28
C THR A 202 -15.84 7.99 29.07
N GLY A 203 -15.72 6.88 28.34
CA GLY A 203 -16.86 6.02 27.97
C GLY A 203 -17.85 6.69 27.00
N THR A 204 -17.54 7.91 26.53
CA THR A 204 -18.24 8.58 25.44
C THR A 204 -17.56 8.26 24.10
N PRO A 205 -18.15 8.59 22.92
CA PRO A 205 -17.52 8.25 21.65
C PRO A 205 -16.06 8.75 21.55
N ALA A 206 -15.17 7.91 21.05
CA ALA A 206 -13.82 8.29 20.65
C ALA A 206 -13.76 8.53 19.15
N LYS A 207 -12.77 9.31 18.71
CA LYS A 207 -12.64 9.69 17.30
C LYS A 207 -11.18 9.81 16.87
N MET A 208 -10.91 9.38 15.65
CA MET A 208 -9.71 9.72 14.88
C MET A 208 -10.11 10.37 13.56
N ALA A 209 -9.45 11.46 13.18
CA ALA A 209 -9.74 12.16 11.93
C ALA A 209 -8.49 12.87 11.38
N ARG A 210 -8.38 13.04 10.07
CA ARG A 210 -7.34 13.85 9.43
C ARG A 210 -7.87 14.48 8.15
N ASP A 211 -7.18 15.49 7.61
CA ASP A 211 -7.66 16.23 6.43
C ASP A 211 -7.52 15.45 5.10
N THR A 212 -6.73 14.38 5.10
CA THR A 212 -6.50 13.51 3.92
C THR A 212 -7.18 12.16 4.11
N GLU A 213 -7.83 11.67 3.07
CA GLU A 213 -8.47 10.35 3.08
C GLU A 213 -7.48 9.23 3.46
N PHE A 214 -8.02 8.15 4.03
CA PHE A 214 -7.30 6.95 4.43
C PHE A 214 -8.22 5.75 4.41
N ASP A 215 -7.60 4.58 4.32
CA ASP A 215 -8.28 3.30 4.43
C ASP A 215 -7.94 2.73 5.82
N LEU A 216 -8.94 2.30 6.58
CA LEU A 216 -8.71 1.64 7.88
C LEU A 216 -9.02 0.15 7.73
N ASP A 217 -7.97 -0.65 7.55
CA ASP A 217 -8.07 -2.06 7.17
C ASP A 217 -8.31 -2.98 8.38
N GLN A 218 -7.60 -2.71 9.46
CA GLN A 218 -7.58 -3.57 10.63
C GLN A 218 -7.33 -2.77 11.92
N ILE A 219 -7.87 -3.28 13.03
CA ILE A 219 -7.62 -2.74 14.35
C ILE A 219 -7.59 -3.87 15.39
N ASN A 220 -6.72 -3.74 16.38
CA ASN A 220 -6.77 -4.57 17.58
C ASN A 220 -7.54 -3.86 18.68
N LEU A 221 -8.49 -4.58 19.29
CA LEU A 221 -9.40 -4.03 20.29
C LEU A 221 -9.46 -4.92 21.54
N SER A 222 -9.59 -4.29 22.71
CA SER A 222 -9.87 -4.98 23.97
C SER A 222 -10.90 -4.21 24.80
N ALA A 223 -11.76 -4.92 25.53
CA ALA A 223 -12.72 -4.31 26.45
C ALA A 223 -12.11 -4.12 27.84
N ALA A 224 -12.54 -3.09 28.55
CA ALA A 224 -12.31 -2.99 29.99
C ALA A 224 -13.60 -3.18 30.78
N TRP A 225 -13.49 -3.92 31.90
CA TRP A 225 -14.52 -4.21 32.91
C TRP A 225 -15.79 -4.92 32.41
N TYR A 226 -16.00 -5.03 31.10
CA TYR A 226 -17.22 -5.57 30.49
C TYR A 226 -16.88 -6.75 29.58
N GLU A 227 -17.59 -7.85 29.78
CA GLU A 227 -17.66 -8.96 28.83
C GLU A 227 -18.71 -8.66 27.75
N ASP A 228 -18.51 -9.16 26.53
CA ASP A 228 -19.42 -8.98 25.39
C ASP A 228 -19.75 -7.50 25.07
N LEU A 229 -18.81 -6.59 25.35
CA LEU A 229 -18.96 -5.16 25.07
C LEU A 229 -19.10 -4.95 23.55
N GLN A 230 -20.14 -4.25 23.12
CA GLN A 230 -20.31 -3.93 21.71
C GLN A 230 -19.59 -2.62 21.39
N LEU A 231 -18.94 -2.55 20.23
CA LEU A 231 -18.34 -1.34 19.69
C LEU A 231 -18.84 -1.12 18.27
N THR A 232 -19.59 -0.04 18.06
CA THR A 232 -19.91 0.45 16.71
C THR A 232 -18.79 1.36 16.24
N ILE A 233 -18.21 1.01 15.09
CA ILE A 233 -17.20 1.76 14.37
C ILE A 233 -17.90 2.39 13.15
N SER A 234 -17.86 3.71 13.02
CA SER A 234 -18.57 4.45 11.98
C SER A 234 -17.57 5.23 11.14
N GLY A 235 -17.57 5.01 9.82
CA GLY A 235 -16.73 5.72 8.86
C GLY A 235 -17.43 6.95 8.31
N TYR A 236 -16.67 8.03 8.11
CA TYR A 236 -17.16 9.25 7.50
C TYR A 236 -16.17 9.74 6.43
N ASN A 237 -16.70 10.34 5.38
CA ASN A 237 -15.93 11.11 4.40
C ASN A 237 -16.59 12.49 4.25
N ASN A 238 -15.84 13.55 4.53
CA ASN A 238 -16.28 14.94 4.49
C ASN A 238 -17.56 15.17 5.32
N GLY A 239 -17.66 14.48 6.45
CA GLY A 239 -18.82 14.53 7.37
C GLY A 239 -20.05 13.74 6.91
N VAL A 240 -19.96 12.96 5.83
CA VAL A 240 -21.01 12.04 5.37
C VAL A 240 -20.70 10.62 5.84
N LEU A 241 -21.65 9.97 6.49
CA LEU A 241 -21.52 8.58 6.94
C LEU A 241 -21.37 7.64 5.73
N THR A 242 -20.27 6.90 5.67
CA THR A 242 -20.01 5.85 4.66
C THR A 242 -20.66 4.53 5.07
N GLY A 243 -20.64 4.21 6.37
CA GLY A 243 -21.28 3.04 6.95
C GLY A 243 -20.87 2.79 8.39
N GLU A 244 -21.37 1.70 8.96
CA GLU A 244 -21.09 1.28 10.34
C GLU A 244 -20.80 -0.22 10.40
N GLN A 245 -19.82 -0.60 11.22
CA GLN A 245 -19.50 -1.97 11.57
C GLN A 245 -19.53 -2.13 13.09
N THR A 246 -20.31 -3.10 13.59
CA THR A 246 -20.34 -3.42 15.03
C THR A 246 -19.54 -4.69 15.31
N VAL A 247 -18.66 -4.62 16.30
CA VAL A 247 -17.87 -5.75 16.80
C VAL A 247 -18.20 -6.03 18.27
N THR A 248 -17.97 -7.27 18.71
CA THR A 248 -18.10 -7.69 20.11
C THR A 248 -16.73 -7.93 20.70
N LEU A 249 -16.42 -7.24 21.80
CA LEU A 249 -15.16 -7.28 22.51
C LEU A 249 -15.29 -8.14 23.76
N ALA A 250 -14.35 -9.06 23.93
CA ALA A 250 -14.23 -9.86 25.14
C ALA A 250 -13.32 -9.18 26.17
N TYR A 251 -13.59 -9.45 27.44
CA TYR A 251 -12.79 -8.92 28.55
C TYR A 251 -11.43 -9.63 28.64
N GLY A 252 -10.36 -8.86 28.87
CA GLY A 252 -9.04 -9.41 29.22
C GLY A 252 -8.25 -10.02 28.07
N ILE A 253 -8.69 -9.81 26.81
CA ILE A 253 -7.99 -10.24 25.59
C ILE A 253 -7.95 -9.12 24.56
N SER A 254 -6.88 -9.08 23.76
CA SER A 254 -6.80 -8.26 22.54
C SER A 254 -7.27 -9.10 21.35
N GLN A 255 -8.19 -8.56 20.56
CA GLN A 255 -8.77 -9.22 19.40
C GLN A 255 -8.52 -8.36 18.15
N THR A 256 -8.06 -9.02 17.09
CA THR A 256 -7.90 -8.41 15.77
C THR A 256 -9.23 -8.42 15.01
N PHE A 257 -9.60 -7.28 14.44
CA PHE A 257 -10.77 -7.13 13.58
C PHE A 257 -10.36 -6.54 12.24
N SER A 258 -10.67 -7.26 11.15
CA SER A 258 -10.68 -6.69 9.81
C SER A 258 -11.93 -5.84 9.63
N LEU A 259 -11.76 -4.66 9.04
CA LEU A 259 -12.83 -3.74 8.76
C LEU A 259 -13.25 -3.84 7.30
N SER A 260 -14.48 -3.45 6.99
CA SER A 260 -15.01 -3.55 5.63
C SER A 260 -14.53 -2.40 4.75
N ASP A 261 -13.88 -2.75 3.64
CA ASP A 261 -13.46 -1.83 2.56
C ASP A 261 -14.62 -0.95 2.08
N SER A 262 -15.82 -1.54 1.95
CA SER A 262 -17.03 -0.81 1.54
C SER A 262 -17.49 0.30 2.50
N ILE A 263 -16.92 0.36 3.71
CA ILE A 263 -17.23 1.34 4.74
C ILE A 263 -16.02 2.22 5.04
N PHE A 264 -14.82 1.62 5.12
CA PHE A 264 -13.64 2.26 5.68
C PHE A 264 -12.57 2.60 4.65
N ASP A 265 -12.80 2.36 3.36
CA ASP A 265 -11.98 2.93 2.29
C ASP A 265 -12.35 4.41 2.08
N SER A 266 -11.32 5.23 1.88
CA SER A 266 -11.40 6.65 1.56
C SER A 266 -12.22 7.43 2.60
N VAL A 267 -12.01 7.16 3.88
CA VAL A 267 -12.61 7.93 5.00
C VAL A 267 -11.67 9.04 5.46
N ASP A 268 -12.21 10.09 6.07
CA ASP A 268 -11.44 11.16 6.72
C ASP A 268 -11.66 11.20 8.24
N GLU A 269 -12.66 10.47 8.73
CA GLU A 269 -13.03 10.39 10.14
C GLU A 269 -13.60 9.01 10.49
N VAL A 270 -13.16 8.46 11.63
CA VAL A 270 -13.69 7.24 12.22
C VAL A 270 -14.12 7.53 13.66
N VAL A 271 -15.37 7.17 13.98
CA VAL A 271 -15.97 7.33 15.31
C VAL A 271 -16.23 5.96 15.93
N PHE A 272 -15.84 5.82 17.19
CA PHE A 272 -15.97 4.59 17.98
C PHE A 272 -16.96 4.81 19.12
N THR A 273 -18.04 4.03 19.15
CA THR A 273 -19.09 4.13 20.17
C THR A 273 -19.35 2.79 20.83
N SER A 274 -19.02 2.68 22.11
CA SER A 274 -19.21 1.47 22.91
C SER A 274 -20.60 1.43 23.57
N PHE A 275 -21.19 0.24 23.67
CA PHE A 275 -22.49 0.01 24.31
C PHE A 275 -22.68 -1.46 24.72
N GLY A 276 -23.70 -1.72 25.53
CA GLY A 276 -24.03 -3.08 25.95
C GLY A 276 -22.98 -3.73 26.85
N GLY A 277 -22.83 -5.04 26.74
CA GLY A 277 -21.94 -5.84 27.59
C GLY A 277 -22.48 -6.12 28.99
N THR A 278 -21.75 -6.95 29.73
CA THR A 278 -22.03 -7.32 31.12
C THR A 278 -20.81 -7.03 31.98
N ASP A 279 -21.01 -6.30 33.08
CA ASP A 279 -19.99 -5.99 34.08
C ASP A 279 -19.35 -7.28 34.65
N VAL A 280 -18.03 -7.34 34.65
CA VAL A 280 -17.25 -8.46 35.17
C VAL A 280 -17.06 -8.27 36.68
N PRO A 281 -17.61 -9.17 37.54
CA PRO A 281 -17.56 -8.96 38.99
C PRO A 281 -16.14 -9.09 39.56
N GLY A 282 -15.71 -8.10 40.33
CA GLY A 282 -14.45 -8.14 41.10
C GLY A 282 -13.46 -7.04 40.75
N ASP A 283 -13.70 -6.28 39.69
CA ASP A 283 -12.88 -5.14 39.31
C ASP A 283 -13.46 -3.82 39.83
N ASP A 284 -12.59 -2.87 40.18
CA ASP A 284 -12.95 -1.58 40.77
C ASP A 284 -13.34 -0.50 39.73
N GLY A 285 -13.38 -0.84 38.44
CA GLY A 285 -13.68 0.09 37.36
C GLY A 285 -15.13 0.02 36.88
N ALA A 286 -15.53 1.04 36.12
CA ALA A 286 -16.88 1.15 35.58
C ALA A 286 -16.88 1.97 34.30
N GLY A 287 -17.88 1.73 33.46
CA GLY A 287 -18.07 2.43 32.20
C GLY A 287 -17.76 1.57 30.98
N LEU A 288 -18.23 2.01 29.83
CA LEU A 288 -18.16 1.28 28.58
C LEU A 288 -16.85 1.64 27.86
N HIS A 289 -15.73 1.17 28.40
CA HIS A 289 -14.41 1.54 27.89
C HIS A 289 -13.80 0.43 27.04
N PHE A 290 -12.98 0.84 26.08
CA PHE A 290 -12.23 -0.05 25.20
C PHE A 290 -10.85 0.54 24.93
N ALA A 291 -9.93 -0.33 24.54
CA ALA A 291 -8.60 0.00 24.07
C ALA A 291 -8.45 -0.41 22.60
N MET A 292 -7.54 0.29 21.92
CA MET A 292 -7.14 0.16 20.53
C MET A 292 -5.64 0.03 20.48
N ASP A 293 -5.18 -0.82 19.58
CA ASP A 293 -3.76 -1.00 19.27
C ASP A 293 -3.61 -1.48 17.83
N ASP A 294 -2.39 -1.40 17.30
CA ASP A 294 -1.99 -1.87 15.96
C ASP A 294 -3.02 -1.53 14.86
N LEU A 295 -3.37 -0.24 14.73
CA LEU A 295 -4.26 0.21 13.65
C LEU A 295 -3.50 0.12 12.32
N VAL A 296 -4.04 -0.64 11.38
CA VAL A 296 -3.48 -0.84 10.03
C VAL A 296 -4.19 0.11 9.07
N ILE A 297 -3.41 1.02 8.48
CA ILE A 297 -3.91 2.11 7.64
C ILE A 297 -3.19 2.11 6.30
N THR A 298 -3.95 2.26 5.21
CA THR A 298 -3.43 2.49 3.85
C THR A 298 -3.84 3.86 3.30
#